data_AF-A0A292S0Y2-F1
#
_entry.id   AF-A0A292S0Y2-F1
#
_cell.length_a   1.000
_cell.length_b   1.000
_cell.length_c   1.000
_cell.angle_alpha   90.00
_cell.angle_beta   90.00
_cell.angle_gamma   90.00
#
_symmetry.space_group_name_H-M   'P 1'
#
loop_
_entity.id
_entity.type
_entity.pdbx_description
1 polymer ?
#
loop_
_entity_poly.entity_id
_entity_poly.type
_entity_poly.pdbx_seq_one_letter_code
_entity_poly.pdbx_strand_id
1 'polypeptide(L)'
;MDYKYKTNKEKDMKKGLITFISLFFITCCAYAESKIPIKILRIVDGDTIEAQINRNKFCVRLVGIDCYETCRIHRAYRQAYENNLSIDEVIKKGNESKLQ
;
A
#
# COMPACT_ATOMS: atom_id res chain seq x y z
N MET A 1 19.65 43.44 34.11
CA MET A 1 18.84 42.34 33.51
C MET A 1 18.49 41.38 34.62
N ASP A 2 17.22 41.39 35.06
CA ASP A 2 16.81 40.69 36.28
C ASP A 2 16.88 39.16 36.15
N TYR A 3 17.39 38.51 37.20
CA TYR A 3 17.53 37.05 37.31
C TYR A 3 16.19 36.31 37.06
N LYS A 4 15.08 36.96 37.43
CA LYS A 4 13.71 36.48 37.20
C LYS A 4 13.32 36.44 35.71
N TYR A 5 13.84 37.37 34.90
CA TYR A 5 13.62 37.38 33.45
C TYR A 5 14.38 36.24 32.76
N LYS A 6 15.64 36.01 33.16
CA LYS A 6 16.48 34.94 32.62
C LYS A 6 15.89 33.55 32.90
N THR A 7 15.38 33.33 34.12
CA THR A 7 14.76 32.07 34.54
C THR A 7 13.41 31.79 33.87
N ASN A 8 12.58 32.81 33.63
CA ASN A 8 11.33 32.65 32.88
C ASN A 8 11.59 32.31 31.40
N LYS A 9 12.53 33.02 30.75
CA LYS A 9 12.93 32.74 29.36
C LYS A 9 13.45 31.31 29.19
N GLU A 10 14.19 30.79 30.16
CA GLU A 10 14.69 29.42 30.16
C GLU A 10 13.57 28.38 30.32
N LYS A 11 12.56 28.67 31.17
CA LYS A 11 11.37 27.82 31.32
C LYS A 11 10.54 27.78 30.02
N ASP A 12 10.37 28.90 29.36
CA ASP A 12 9.59 28.97 28.11
C ASP A 12 10.30 28.26 26.96
N MET A 13 11.64 28.36 26.88
CA MET A 13 12.44 27.59 25.93
C MET A 13 12.35 26.06 26.18
N LYS A 14 12.37 25.63 27.45
CA LYS A 14 12.17 24.21 27.81
C LYS A 14 10.77 23.71 27.45
N LYS A 15 9.73 24.52 27.68
CA LYS A 15 8.35 24.19 27.26
C LYS A 15 8.25 24.06 25.74
N GLY A 16 8.81 24.99 24.98
CA GLY A 16 8.83 24.93 23.52
C GLY A 16 9.56 23.70 22.99
N LEU A 17 10.69 23.33 23.61
CA LEU A 17 11.44 22.11 23.27
C LEU A 17 10.61 20.85 23.55
N ILE A 18 9.94 20.77 24.71
CA ILE A 18 9.06 19.65 25.05
C ILE A 18 7.91 19.55 24.05
N THR A 19 7.27 20.67 23.70
CA THR A 19 6.19 20.69 22.71
C THR A 19 6.69 20.22 21.34
N PHE A 20 7.84 20.68 20.88
CA PHE A 20 8.43 20.26 19.61
C PHE A 20 8.74 18.76 19.58
N ILE A 21 9.36 18.24 20.65
CA ILE A 21 9.66 16.80 20.78
C ILE A 21 8.36 15.98 20.78
N SER A 22 7.34 16.41 21.54
CA SER A 22 6.06 15.72 21.59
C SER A 22 5.38 15.66 20.21
N LEU A 23 5.44 16.75 19.45
CA LEU A 23 4.86 16.83 18.11
C LEU A 23 5.60 15.93 17.13
N PHE A 24 6.94 15.87 17.22
CA PHE A 24 7.78 15.00 16.41
C PHE A 24 7.45 13.51 16.65
N PHE A 25 7.36 13.07 17.91
CA PHE A 25 7.04 11.68 18.24
C PHE A 25 5.64 11.25 17.77
N ILE A 26 4.64 12.13 17.83
CA ILE A 26 3.29 11.85 17.32
C ILE A 26 3.33 11.59 15.80
N THR A 27 4.11 12.38 15.05
CA THR A 27 4.23 12.19 13.60
C THR A 27 4.94 10.89 13.23
N CYS A 28 5.95 10.46 13.98
CA CYS A 28 6.65 9.18 13.72
C CYS A 28 5.75 7.95 13.88
N CYS A 29 4.82 7.95 14.85
CA CYS A 29 3.92 6.83 15.07
C CYS A 29 2.89 6.63 13.94
N ALA A 30 2.54 7.69 13.20
CA ALA A 30 1.57 7.61 12.11
C ALA A 30 2.10 6.92 10.84
N TYR A 31 3.43 6.80 10.69
CA TYR A 31 4.08 6.21 9.50
C TYR A 31 4.53 4.76 9.68
N ALA A 32 4.05 4.06 10.70
CA ALA A 32 4.30 2.63 10.85
C ALA A 32 3.37 1.82 9.94
N GLU A 33 3.72 1.72 8.65
CA GLU A 33 3.06 0.79 7.74
C GLU A 33 3.39 -0.65 8.17
N SER A 34 2.50 -1.26 8.96
CA SER A 34 2.71 -2.60 9.48
C SER A 34 2.51 -3.64 8.37
N LYS A 35 3.62 -4.17 7.84
CA LYS A 35 3.57 -5.31 6.92
C LYS A 35 3.32 -6.59 7.72
N ILE A 36 2.32 -7.36 7.31
CA ILE A 36 2.02 -8.68 7.89
C ILE A 36 2.84 -9.73 7.14
N PRO A 37 3.65 -10.57 7.81
CA PRO A 37 4.34 -11.66 7.15
C PRO A 37 3.33 -12.70 6.66
N ILE A 38 3.48 -13.14 5.42
CA ILE A 38 2.63 -14.17 4.81
C ILE A 38 3.49 -15.27 4.19
N LYS A 39 2.95 -16.48 4.10
CA LYS A 39 3.53 -17.56 3.29
C LYS A 39 2.66 -17.78 2.06
N ILE A 40 3.22 -17.57 0.87
CA ILE A 40 2.53 -17.88 -0.38
C ILE A 40 2.41 -19.40 -0.51
N LEU A 41 1.19 -19.90 -0.74
CA LEU A 41 0.92 -21.32 -0.93
C LEU A 41 0.88 -21.68 -2.41
N ARG A 42 0.18 -20.87 -3.22
CA ARG A 42 0.14 -20.99 -4.68
C ARG A 42 -0.35 -19.70 -5.32
N ILE A 43 -0.09 -19.58 -6.62
CA ILE A 43 -0.66 -18.54 -7.47
C ILE A 43 -2.03 -19.05 -7.96
N VAL A 44 -3.08 -18.23 -7.82
CA VAL A 44 -4.44 -18.57 -8.29
C VAL A 44 -4.67 -17.97 -9.67
N ASP A 45 -4.33 -16.70 -9.83
CA ASP A 45 -4.42 -15.92 -11.06
C ASP A 45 -3.34 -14.82 -11.05
N GLY A 46 -3.20 -14.03 -12.12
CA GLY A 46 -2.14 -13.02 -12.26
C GLY A 46 -2.10 -11.97 -11.14
N ASP A 47 -3.25 -11.67 -10.53
CA ASP A 47 -3.41 -10.67 -9.47
C ASP A 47 -3.97 -11.28 -8.16
N THR A 48 -4.03 -12.61 -8.07
CA THR A 48 -4.66 -13.32 -6.95
C THR A 48 -3.81 -14.50 -6.50
N ILE A 49 -3.49 -14.55 -5.21
CA ILE A 49 -2.70 -15.62 -4.60
C ILE A 49 -3.47 -16.33 -3.50
N GLU A 50 -3.12 -17.58 -3.22
CA GLU A 50 -3.50 -18.23 -1.96
C GLU A 50 -2.34 -18.11 -0.98
N ALA A 51 -2.59 -17.51 0.18
CA ALA A 51 -1.58 -17.26 1.19
C ALA A 51 -2.01 -17.81 2.55
N GLN A 52 -1.04 -18.31 3.30
CA GLN A 52 -1.21 -18.62 4.71
C GLN A 52 -0.82 -17.40 5.54
N ILE A 53 -1.77 -16.93 6.34
CA ILE A 53 -1.59 -15.87 7.32
C ILE A 53 -1.86 -16.50 8.69
N ASN A 54 -0.82 -16.56 9.53
CA ASN A 54 -0.85 -17.33 10.78
C ASN A 54 -1.18 -18.82 10.52
N ARG A 55 -2.34 -19.28 11.00
CA ARG A 55 -2.80 -20.68 10.86
C ARG A 55 -3.89 -20.86 9.78
N ASN A 56 -4.32 -19.76 9.16
CA ASN A 56 -5.46 -19.76 8.25
C ASN A 56 -5.00 -19.51 6.81
N LYS A 57 -5.77 -20.04 5.86
CA LYS A 57 -5.57 -19.82 4.43
C LYS A 57 -6.53 -18.75 3.92
N PHE A 58 -6.03 -17.87 3.07
CA PHE A 58 -6.79 -16.79 2.47
C PHE A 58 -6.51 -16.73 0.97
N CYS A 59 -7.56 -16.42 0.20
CA CYS A 59 -7.42 -15.97 -1.18
C CYS A 59 -7.23 -14.45 -1.14
N VAL A 60 -6.04 -13.98 -1.53
CA VAL A 60 -5.63 -12.58 -1.42
C VAL A 60 -5.55 -11.99 -2.83
N ARG A 61 -6.31 -10.93 -3.08
CA ARG A 61 -6.27 -10.15 -4.31
C ARG A 61 -5.34 -8.95 -4.13
N LEU A 62 -4.44 -8.73 -5.10
CA LEU A 62 -3.46 -7.66 -5.08
C LEU A 62 -4.12 -6.35 -5.52
N VAL A 63 -4.39 -5.47 -4.58
CA VAL A 63 -5.02 -4.17 -4.86
C VAL A 63 -4.06 -3.29 -5.68
N GLY A 64 -4.60 -2.64 -6.72
CA GLY A 64 -3.82 -1.80 -7.63
C GLY A 64 -3.11 -2.58 -8.75
N ILE A 65 -3.21 -3.91 -8.76
CA ILE A 65 -2.77 -4.76 -9.87
C ILE A 65 -4.02 -5.34 -10.54
N ASP A 66 -4.16 -5.08 -11.84
CA ASP A 66 -5.23 -5.64 -12.67
C ASP A 66 -4.61 -6.29 -13.91
N CYS A 67 -4.66 -7.62 -13.99
CA CYS A 67 -4.11 -8.37 -15.12
C CYS A 67 -5.11 -8.43 -16.27
N TYR A 68 -4.61 -8.38 -17.51
CA TYR A 68 -5.46 -8.53 -18.69
C TYR A 68 -6.00 -9.95 -18.81
N GLU A 69 -7.27 -10.04 -19.18
CA GLU A 69 -7.95 -11.32 -19.41
C GLU A 69 -7.40 -12.05 -20.64
N THR A 70 -7.39 -13.39 -20.59
CA THR A 70 -6.95 -14.24 -21.71
C THR A 70 -8.10 -14.65 -22.65
N CYS A 71 -9.35 -14.36 -22.28
CA CYS A 71 -10.55 -14.70 -23.04
C CYS A 71 -11.51 -13.50 -23.13
N ARG A 72 -12.34 -13.46 -24.18
CA ARG A 72 -13.34 -12.39 -24.40
C ARG A 72 -14.54 -12.55 -23.46
N ILE A 73 -14.39 -12.08 -22.22
CA ILE A 73 -15.44 -12.04 -21.19
C ILE A 73 -15.80 -10.59 -20.86
N HIS A 74 -16.90 -10.38 -20.11
CA HIS A 74 -17.39 -9.04 -19.75
C HIS A 74 -16.30 -8.15 -19.13
N ARG A 75 -15.42 -8.71 -18.28
CA ARG A 75 -14.28 -7.98 -17.70
C ARG A 75 -13.27 -7.52 -18.76
N ALA A 76 -12.96 -8.34 -19.76
CA ALA A 76 -12.06 -7.98 -20.85
C ALA A 76 -12.56 -6.77 -21.66
N TYR A 77 -13.87 -6.72 -21.93
CA TYR A 77 -14.49 -5.56 -22.60
C TYR A 77 -14.44 -4.29 -21.75
N ARG A 78 -14.62 -4.42 -20.43
CA ARG A 78 -14.45 -3.30 -19.51
C ARG A 78 -13.00 -2.80 -19.50
N GLN A 79 -12.03 -3.70 -19.45
CA GLN A 79 -10.61 -3.34 -19.54
C GLN A 79 -10.27 -2.64 -20.86
N ALA A 80 -10.82 -3.11 -21.98
CA ALA A 80 -10.66 -2.47 -23.28
C ALA A 80 -11.18 -1.02 -23.26
N TYR A 81 -12.38 -0.80 -22.72
CA TYR A 81 -12.97 0.53 -22.58
C TYR A 81 -12.16 1.45 -21.65
N GLU A 82 -11.83 0.99 -20.44
CA GLU A 82 -11.13 1.80 -19.43
C GLU A 82 -9.70 2.16 -19.87
N ASN A 83 -9.04 1.31 -20.65
CA ASN A 83 -7.65 1.51 -21.10
C ASN A 83 -7.53 2.03 -22.54
N ASN A 84 -8.65 2.33 -23.22
CA ASN A 84 -8.67 2.73 -24.64
C ASN A 84 -7.92 1.74 -25.56
N LEU A 85 -8.12 0.45 -25.32
CA LEU A 85 -7.56 -0.64 -26.12
C LEU A 85 -8.68 -1.34 -26.89
N SER A 86 -8.32 -2.01 -27.98
CA SER A 86 -9.21 -2.99 -28.59
C SER A 86 -9.33 -4.24 -27.71
N ILE A 87 -10.45 -4.95 -27.83
CA ILE A 87 -10.62 -6.25 -27.13
C ILE A 87 -9.50 -7.22 -27.52
N ASP A 88 -9.02 -7.20 -28.76
CA ASP A 88 -7.97 -8.10 -29.23
C ASP A 88 -6.61 -7.79 -28.60
N GLU A 89 -6.30 -6.52 -28.37
CA GLU A 89 -5.09 -6.11 -27.64
C GLU A 89 -5.11 -6.54 -26.18
N VAL A 90 -6.28 -6.45 -25.51
CA VAL A 90 -6.45 -6.96 -24.15
C VAL A 90 -6.14 -8.46 -24.10
N ILE A 91 -6.75 -9.24 -24.98
CA ILE A 91 -6.53 -10.70 -25.04
C ILE A 91 -5.07 -11.04 -25.38
N LYS A 92 -4.47 -10.29 -26.32
CA LYS A 92 -3.06 -10.48 -26.70
C LYS A 92 -2.15 -10.26 -25.51
N LYS A 93 -2.31 -9.14 -24.78
CA LYS A 93 -1.52 -8.82 -23.59
C LYS A 93 -1.69 -9.86 -22.49
N GLY A 94 -2.91 -10.32 -22.23
CA GLY A 94 -3.17 -11.38 -21.26
C GLY A 94 -2.46 -12.69 -21.61
N ASN A 95 -2.46 -13.08 -22.89
CA ASN A 95 -1.79 -14.29 -23.35
C ASN A 95 -0.25 -14.18 -23.33
N GLU A 96 0.30 -13.02 -23.68
CA GLU A 96 1.75 -12.76 -23.59
C GLU A 96 2.26 -12.90 -22.15
N SER A 97 1.49 -12.43 -21.16
CA SER A 97 1.83 -12.56 -19.74
C SER A 97 1.78 -13.99 -19.20
N LYS A 98 1.07 -14.91 -19.87
CA LYS A 98 0.98 -16.32 -19.46
C LYS A 98 2.13 -17.19 -19.96
N LEU A 99 2.80 -16.76 -21.03
CA LEU A 99 3.85 -17.52 -21.71
C LEU A 99 5.27 -17.24 -21.18
N GLN A 100 5.42 -16.28 -20.26
CA GLN A 100 6.66 -15.99 -19.53
C GLN A 100 6.77 -16.83 -18.26
#